data_AF-A0A937F9F3-F1
#
_entry.id   AF-A0A937F9F3-F1
#
_cell.length_a   1.000
_cell.length_b   1.000
_cell.length_c   1.000
_cell.angle_alpha   90.00
_cell.angle_beta   90.00
_cell.angle_gamma   90.00
#
_symmetry.space_group_name_H-M   'P 1'
#
loop_
_entity.id
_entity.type
_entity.pdbx_description
1 polymer ?
#
loop_
_entity_poly.entity_id
_entity_poly.type
_entity_poly.pdbx_seq_one_letter_code
_entity_poly.pdbx_strand_id
1 'polypeptide(L)' 'MHIRHVLITFLKYYQQKRGLIIHAWCLMPSHLHMVISSRNGESLSAIMRDFKKHCNKKLIEEIKLIQ' A
#
# COMPACT_ATOMS: atom_id res chain seq x y z
N MET A 1 14.49 2.88 7.45
CA MET A 1 13.33 2.58 8.34
C MET A 1 12.04 3.25 7.85
N HIS A 2 12.08 4.52 7.41
CA HIS A 2 10.93 5.32 6.98
C HIS A 2 10.06 4.72 5.85
N ILE A 3 10.66 4.24 4.76
CA ILE A 3 9.93 3.70 3.58
C ILE A 3 8.96 2.57 3.94
N ARG A 4 9.39 1.64 4.80
CA ARG A 4 8.55 0.51 5.24
C ARG A 4 7.32 0.97 6.02
N HIS A 5 7.47 2.01 6.84
CA HIS A 5 6.35 2.58 7.59
C HIS A 5 5.34 3.26 6.68
N VAL A 6 5.78 3.93 5.61
CA VAL A 6 4.89 4.51 4.61
C VAL A 6 4.02 3.43 3.98
N LEU A 7 4.63 2.33 3.52
CA LEU A 7 3.91 1.20 2.94
C LEU A 7 2.88 0.61 3.91
N ILE A 8 3.27 0.33 5.16
CA ILE A 8 2.37 -0.24 6.17
C ILE A 8 1.22 0.71 6.51
N THR A 9 1.48 2.02 6.59
CA THR A 9 0.45 3.04 6.84
C THR A 9 -0.58 3.08 5.71
N PHE A 10 -0.15 3.05 4.45
CA PHE A 10 -1.08 2.97 3.33
C PHE A 10 -1.87 1.65 3.33
N LEU A 11 -1.24 0.51 3.61
CA LEU A 11 -1.96 -0.76 3.70
C LEU A 11 -3.09 -0.69 4.75
N LYS A 12 -2.78 -0.17 5.95
CA LYS A 12 -3.79 0.06 7.00
C LYS A 12 -4.89 1.02 6.56
N TYR A 13 -4.54 2.13 5.92
CA TYR A 13 -5.51 3.09 5.40
C TYR A 13 -6.48 2.44 4.41
N TYR A 14 -5.98 1.66 3.46
CA TYR A 14 -6.82 0.98 2.48
C TYR A 14 -7.67 -0.14 3.09
N GLN A 15 -7.18 -0.83 4.13
CA GLN A 15 -8.01 -1.77 4.89
C GLN A 15 -9.20 -1.06 5.56
N GLN A 16 -8.96 0.07 6.20
CA GLN A 16 -9.97 0.79 6.97
C GLN A 16 -10.97 1.57 6.10
N LYS A 17 -10.51 2.16 4.99
CA LYS A 17 -11.29 3.13 4.21
C LYS A 17 -11.81 2.58 2.88
N ARG A 18 -11.16 1.58 2.32
CA ARG A 18 -11.42 1.12 0.93
C ARG A 18 -11.76 -0.37 0.86
N GLY A 19 -12.01 -1.02 1.99
CA GLY A 19 -12.42 -2.43 2.02
C GLY A 19 -11.35 -3.40 1.53
N LEU A 20 -10.07 -3.03 1.56
CA LEU A 20 -8.98 -3.96 1.30
C LEU A 20 -8.93 -5.01 2.41
N ILE A 21 -8.97 -6.29 2.05
CA ILE A 21 -8.75 -7.39 2.98
C ILE A 21 -7.36 -7.96 2.68
N ILE A 22 -6.53 -8.07 3.71
CA ILE A 22 -5.19 -8.63 3.61
C ILE A 22 -5.16 -9.93 4.40
N HIS A 23 -4.95 -11.04 3.71
CA HIS A 23 -4.86 -12.38 4.32
C HIS A 23 -3.41 -12.70 4.68
N ALA A 24 -2.47 -12.33 3.81
CA ALA A 24 -1.04 -12.46 4.04
C ALA A 24 -0.27 -11.41 3.23
N TRP A 25 0.91 -11.03 3.72
CA TRP A 25 1.84 -10.19 2.97
C TRP A 25 3.28 -10.41 3.43
N CYS A 26 4.23 -10.13 2.52
CA CYS A 26 5.66 -10.12 2.81
C CYS A 26 6.29 -8.92 2.11
N LEU A 27 6.97 -8.08 2.88
CA LEU A 27 7.72 -6.92 2.36
C LEU A 27 9.21 -7.24 2.33
N MET A 28 9.72 -7.40 1.12
CA MET A 28 11.14 -7.54 0.83
C MET A 28 11.75 -6.16 0.52
N PRO A 29 13.08 -6.02 0.53
CA PRO A 29 13.72 -4.75 0.17
C PRO A 29 13.36 -4.23 -1.22
N SER A 30 13.10 -5.13 -2.18
CA SER A 30 12.83 -4.76 -3.58
C SER A 30 11.36 -4.84 -4.00
N HIS A 31 10.52 -5.59 -3.28
CA HIS A 31 9.12 -5.83 -3.68
C HIS A 31 8.22 -6.22 -2.50
N LEU A 32 6.92 -6.14 -2.74
CA LEU A 32 5.86 -6.48 -1.79
C LEU A 32 4.97 -7.58 -2.39
N HIS A 33 4.92 -8.74 -1.74
CA HIS A 33 3.99 -9.83 -2.05
C HIS A 33 2.77 -9.75 -1.14
N MET A 34 1.57 -9.96 -1.69
CA MET A 34 0.35 -9.95 -0.89
C MET A 34 -0.70 -10.94 -1.41
N VAL A 35 -1.45 -11.53 -0.48
CA VAL A 35 -2.68 -12.28 -0.72
C VAL A 35 -3.83 -11.43 -0.19
N ILE A 36 -4.65 -10.92 -1.10
CA ILE A 36 -5.63 -9.87 -0.81
C ILE A 36 -6.95 -10.12 -1.51
N SER A 37 -8.03 -9.60 -0.94
CA SER A 37 -9.35 -9.52 -1.58
C SER A 37 -9.96 -8.15 -1.31
N SER A 38 -11.04 -7.81 -2.01
CA SER A 38 -11.79 -6.58 -1.76
C SER A 38 -13.17 -6.88 -1.16
N ARG A 39 -13.62 -5.98 -0.29
CA ARG A 39 -14.98 -5.91 0.26
C ARG A 39 -15.70 -4.70 -0.35
N ASN A 40 -17.02 -4.68 -0.25
CA ASN A 40 -17.87 -3.50 -0.54
C ASN A 40 -17.97 -3.11 -2.02
N GLY A 41 -17.83 -4.08 -2.94
CA GLY A 41 -18.12 -3.89 -4.37
C GLY A 41 -17.06 -3.12 -5.18
N GLU A 42 -16.05 -2.56 -4.53
CA GLU A 42 -14.90 -1.96 -5.22
C GLU A 42 -13.98 -3.06 -5.76
N SER A 43 -13.55 -2.94 -7.02
CA SER A 43 -12.66 -3.93 -7.62
C SER A 43 -11.27 -3.86 -7.01
N LEU A 44 -10.67 -5.03 -6.79
CA LEU A 44 -9.30 -5.12 -6.27
C LEU A 44 -8.31 -4.33 -7.14
N SER A 45 -8.49 -4.36 -8.46
CA SER A 45 -7.66 -3.61 -9.41
C SER A 45 -7.74 -2.10 -9.21
N ALA A 46 -8.92 -1.55 -8.89
CA ALA A 46 -9.07 -0.12 -8.60
C ALA A 46 -8.34 0.26 -7.31
N ILE A 47 -8.56 -0.51 -6.23
CA ILE A 47 -7.87 -0.34 -4.95
C ILE A 47 -6.35 -0.38 -5.14
N MET A 48 -5.84 -1.37 -5.87
CA MET A 48 -4.41 -1.56 -6.08
C MET A 48 -3.78 -0.49 -6.95
N ARG A 49 -4.50 0.00 -7.97
CA ARG A 49 -4.04 1.13 -8.81
C ARG A 49 -3.85 2.38 -7.95
N ASP A 50 -4.84 2.72 -7.13
CA ASP A 50 -4.80 3.92 -6.31
C ASP A 50 -3.77 3.79 -5.18
N PHE A 51 -3.68 2.61 -4.55
CA PHE A 51 -2.65 2.32 -3.55
C PHE A 51 -1.26 2.58 -4.11
N LYS A 52 -0.94 2.02 -5.29
CA LYS A 52 0.36 2.21 -5.94
C LYS A 52 0.61 3.69 -6.26
N LYS A 53 -0.38 4.40 -6.79
CA LYS A 53 -0.27 5.83 -7.14
C LYS A 53 0.02 6.69 -5.92
N HIS A 54 -0.79 6.59 -4.87
CA HIS A 54 -0.67 7.44 -3.68
C HIS A 54 0.58 7.09 -2.86
N CYS A 55 0.85 5.80 -2.70
CA CYS A 55 2.04 5.35 -1.99
C CYS A 55 3.31 5.80 -2.73
N ASN A 56 3.40 5.64 -4.05
CA ASN A 56 4.58 6.06 -4.81
C ASN A 56 4.84 7.57 -4.71
N LYS A 57 3.78 8.39 -4.79
CA LYS A 57 3.92 9.84 -4.60
C LYS A 57 4.56 10.17 -3.26
N LYS A 58 4.04 9.59 -2.17
CA LYS A 58 4.57 9.82 -0.82
C LYS A 58 5.98 9.26 -0.67
N LEU A 59 6.27 8.10 -1.24
CA LEU A 59 7.62 7.51 -1.19
C LEU A 59 8.66 8.39 -1.88
N ILE A 60 8.34 8.95 -3.05
CA ILE A 60 9.25 9.86 -3.75
C ILE A 60 9.49 11.14 -2.93
N GLU A 61 8.46 11.69 -2.30
CA GLU A 61 8.60 12.84 -1.39
C GLU A 61 9.52 12.52 -0.21
N GLU A 62 9.32 11.38 0.46
CA GLU A 62 10.14 10.95 1.59
C GLU A 62 11.60 10.70 1.20
N ILE A 63 11.85 10.13 0.02
CA ILE A 63 13.22 9.95 -0.50
C ILE A 63 13.90 11.30 -0.70
N LYS A 64 13.20 12.29 -1.29
CA LYS A 64 13.74 13.63 -1.53
C LYS A 64 14.04 14.43 -0.26
N LEU A 65 13.40 14.11 0.87
CA LEU A 65 13.66 14.79 2.15
C LEU A 65 14.88 14.24 2.88
N ILE A 66 15.36 13.05 2.51
CA ILE A 66 16.47 12.36 3.16
C ILE A 66 17.76 12.47 2.31
N GLN A 67 17.63 12.86 1.04
CA GLN A 67 18.73 13.21 0.14
C GLN A 67 19.05 14.69 0.25
#